data_AF-A0A0W0XGU7-F1
#
_entry.id   AF-A0A0W0XGU7-F1
#
_cell.length_a   1.000
_cell.length_b   1.000
_cell.length_c   1.000
_cell.angle_alpha   90.00
_cell.angle_beta   90.00
_cell.angle_gamma   90.00
#
_symmetry.space_group_name_H-M   'P 1'
#
loop_
_entity.id
_entity.type
_entity.pdbx_description
1 polymer ?
#
loop_
_entity_poly.entity_id
_entity_poly.type
_entity_poly.pdbx_seq_one_letter_code
_entity_poly.pdbx_strand_id
1 'polypeptide(L)'
;MPYPKLSAVLNNCPLHALTPEIKEEILKFAADEHYDNHHNAQYEQLKNEFATFYGFTPDTFSWQQFAGVLTRYNEFDTQIIMGPVLRHFMKQYITAENEAAYLLSVEAEKDSIDEYRTYVTEIAEGSARYASLDPAALFHFVSKPLGFNLEYHKEHTDTFRVAAHPIKTVAIYHQGGVHGASSGGHWERTAGGAQSIDYEAAPTTQLGFALPFLGEGDPRLNPSGFLLLKTHVALSARPTTELDEVAEDFAELALTSVQIKQYLYNVQFVPKALAITLLERETMLTEETREFIRNYELIEVPKNQIYERYINAPLDRKPEVNAFELQVIRTLTTPVQLPEPAASRLRDHRRAIEERRAAEERRAAEERRAAEERRAAEERRAAEERSRRHPSREQHTTEEDRVHARSQDALRQKRRRQEKEEDRTRGVGDLAETTHPLLPAHQPVRETPNYNFLLKAGATLCAAASIAAVTVVILALIGVISVSTFGIGAIAIAGVAAAGLAGYGFFKSSQSGNGPPDKPEESAPLLSDTPTLI
;
A
#
# COMPACT_ATOMS: atom_id res chain seq x y z
N MET A 1 9.59 23.14 21.23
CA MET A 1 9.23 22.92 19.81
C MET A 1 7.73 22.64 19.75
N PRO A 2 7.03 23.03 18.68
CA PRO A 2 5.62 22.67 18.50
C PRO A 2 5.45 21.16 18.48
N TYR A 3 4.32 20.66 18.99
CA TYR A 3 4.03 19.23 19.04
C TYR A 3 3.48 18.74 17.69
N PRO A 4 3.71 17.47 17.32
CA PRO A 4 3.05 16.90 16.16
C PRO A 4 1.55 16.72 16.43
N LYS A 5 0.73 16.93 15.41
CA LYS A 5 -0.67 16.48 15.41
C LYS A 5 -0.70 14.97 15.63
N LEU A 6 -1.59 14.50 16.50
CA LEU A 6 -1.71 13.09 16.83
C LEU A 6 -2.47 12.35 15.71
N SER A 7 -1.87 11.28 15.21
CA SER A 7 -2.47 10.47 14.16
C SER A 7 -3.64 9.65 14.71
N ALA A 8 -4.77 9.67 14.00
CA ALA A 8 -5.93 8.80 14.26
C ALA A 8 -5.80 7.42 13.61
N VAL A 9 -4.72 7.18 12.85
CA VAL A 9 -4.45 5.88 12.22
C VAL A 9 -4.33 4.82 13.32
N LEU A 10 -5.02 3.70 13.11
CA LEU A 10 -5.15 2.59 14.08
C LEU A 10 -5.77 2.95 15.45
N ASN A 11 -6.29 4.18 15.64
CA ASN A 11 -6.89 4.64 16.90
C ASN A 11 -5.92 4.61 18.11
N ASN A 12 -4.70 5.07 17.88
CA ASN A 12 -3.61 5.10 18.88
C ASN A 12 -3.31 6.51 19.43
N CYS A 13 -4.20 7.49 19.26
CA CYS A 13 -3.96 8.89 19.65
C CYS A 13 -3.38 9.06 21.07
N PRO A 14 -3.88 8.38 22.12
CA PRO A 14 -3.32 8.51 23.47
C PRO A 14 -1.87 8.03 23.58
N LEU A 15 -1.50 6.97 22.85
CA LEU A 15 -0.12 6.46 22.81
C LEU A 15 0.79 7.39 22.02
N HIS A 16 0.29 7.92 20.91
CA HIS A 16 1.01 8.88 20.07
C HIS A 16 1.39 10.15 20.83
N ALA A 17 0.62 10.51 21.86
CA ALA A 17 1.00 11.59 22.74
C ALA A 17 2.35 11.33 23.44
N LEU A 18 2.74 10.09 23.75
CA LEU A 18 3.97 9.78 24.46
C LEU A 18 5.20 9.62 23.54
N THR A 19 5.00 9.47 22.23
CA THR A 19 6.09 9.06 21.32
C THR A 19 7.24 10.05 21.22
N PRO A 20 7.07 11.39 21.29
CA PRO A 20 8.19 12.32 21.27
C PRO A 20 9.14 12.11 22.45
N GLU A 21 8.59 12.01 23.67
CA GLU A 21 9.38 11.76 24.88
C GLU A 21 10.03 10.38 24.89
N ILE A 22 9.33 9.34 24.40
CA ILE A 22 9.92 7.99 24.25
C ILE A 22 11.11 8.02 23.29
N LYS A 23 10.96 8.69 22.14
CA LYS A 23 12.05 8.86 21.15
C LYS A 23 13.23 9.60 21.77
N GLU A 24 12.99 10.69 22.49
CA GLU A 24 14.05 11.45 23.20
C GLU A 24 14.87 10.53 24.13
N GLU A 25 14.22 9.67 24.91
CA GLU A 25 14.91 8.73 25.81
C GLU A 25 15.70 7.64 25.06
N ILE A 26 15.15 7.07 23.98
CA ILE A 26 15.85 6.08 23.15
C ILE A 26 17.12 6.68 22.54
N LEU A 27 17.09 7.95 22.13
CA LEU A 27 18.29 8.65 21.64
C LEU A 27 19.37 8.82 22.72
N LYS A 28 18.98 8.99 23.98
CA LYS A 28 19.94 9.05 25.10
C LYS A 28 20.60 7.70 25.35
N PHE A 29 19.83 6.62 25.37
CA PHE A 29 20.38 5.25 25.46
C PHE A 29 21.34 4.92 24.31
N ALA A 30 21.05 5.41 23.10
CA ALA A 30 21.95 5.23 21.96
C ALA A 30 23.25 6.03 22.06
N ALA A 31 23.20 7.20 22.70
CA ALA A 31 24.36 8.07 22.91
C ALA A 31 25.26 7.60 24.06
N ASP A 32 24.67 7.00 25.10
CA ASP A 32 25.37 6.43 26.25
C ASP A 32 24.66 5.15 26.72
N GLU A 33 25.31 4.00 26.51
CA GLU A 33 24.80 2.69 26.94
C GLU A 33 24.69 2.55 28.47
N HIS A 34 25.35 3.42 29.23
CA HIS A 34 25.28 3.47 30.69
C HIS A 34 24.27 4.51 31.21
N TYR A 35 23.53 5.18 30.33
CA TYR A 35 22.46 6.10 30.73
C TYR A 35 21.46 5.37 31.63
N ASP A 36 21.19 5.93 32.81
CA ASP A 36 20.21 5.42 33.76
C ASP A 36 19.12 6.45 33.96
N ASN A 37 17.91 6.12 33.49
CA ASN A 37 16.71 6.92 33.74
C ASN A 37 15.83 6.31 34.84
N HIS A 38 16.33 5.31 35.57
CA HIS A 38 15.65 4.50 36.58
C HIS A 38 14.55 3.56 36.04
N HIS A 39 14.34 3.53 34.72
CA HIS A 39 13.37 2.68 34.02
C HIS A 39 14.06 1.83 32.93
N ASN A 40 15.36 1.58 33.06
CA ASN A 40 16.18 0.90 32.06
C ASN A 40 15.65 -0.49 31.66
N ALA A 41 15.12 -1.26 32.62
CA ALA A 41 14.56 -2.58 32.33
C ALA A 41 13.32 -2.51 31.42
N GLN A 42 12.47 -1.52 31.63
CA GLN A 42 11.27 -1.29 30.83
C GLN A 42 11.62 -0.75 29.44
N TYR A 43 12.63 0.10 29.34
CA TYR A 43 13.15 0.54 28.04
C TYR A 43 13.79 -0.62 27.25
N GLU A 44 14.58 -1.48 27.90
CA GLU A 44 15.14 -2.69 27.27
C GLU A 44 14.03 -3.61 26.74
N GLN A 45 12.95 -3.78 27.51
CA GLN A 45 11.76 -4.50 27.08
C GLN A 45 11.11 -3.84 25.85
N LEU A 46 10.94 -2.52 25.84
CA LEU A 46 10.39 -1.78 24.69
C LEU A 46 11.25 -1.97 23.43
N LYS A 47 12.58 -1.94 23.56
CA LYS A 47 13.52 -2.24 22.47
C LYS A 47 13.33 -3.66 21.94
N ASN A 48 13.18 -4.65 22.83
CA ASN A 48 12.98 -6.04 22.45
C ASN A 48 11.62 -6.29 21.78
N GLU A 49 10.57 -5.60 22.22
CA GLU A 49 9.25 -5.62 21.57
C GLU A 49 9.32 -4.97 20.18
N PHE A 50 10.05 -3.86 20.03
CA PHE A 50 10.29 -3.24 18.72
C PHE A 50 11.03 -4.21 17.79
N ALA A 51 12.11 -4.82 18.29
CA ALA A 51 12.89 -5.80 17.55
C ALA A 51 12.02 -6.95 17.06
N THR A 52 11.29 -7.58 17.98
CA THR A 52 10.40 -8.72 17.69
C THR A 52 9.32 -8.35 16.69
N PHE A 53 8.64 -7.21 16.89
CA PHE A 53 7.54 -6.81 16.02
C PHE A 53 7.97 -6.61 14.56
N TYR A 54 9.15 -6.02 14.35
CA TYR A 54 9.71 -5.72 13.04
C TYR A 54 10.64 -6.81 12.48
N GLY A 55 10.78 -7.94 13.17
CA GLY A 55 11.55 -9.09 12.69
C GLY A 55 13.07 -8.96 12.86
N PHE A 56 13.54 -8.06 13.73
CA PHE A 56 14.92 -8.04 14.19
C PHE A 56 15.13 -9.07 15.31
N THR A 57 16.36 -9.55 15.48
CA THR A 57 16.73 -10.43 16.59
C THR A 57 16.95 -9.61 17.87
N PRO A 58 16.13 -9.76 18.93
CA PRO A 58 16.22 -8.93 20.13
C PRO A 58 17.63 -8.88 20.74
N ASP A 59 18.27 -10.04 20.87
CA ASP A 59 19.60 -10.18 21.51
C ASP A 59 20.72 -9.42 20.77
N THR A 60 20.56 -9.16 19.48
CA THR A 60 21.55 -8.44 18.67
C THR A 60 21.08 -7.06 18.23
N PHE A 61 19.85 -6.67 18.59
CA PHE A 61 19.30 -5.37 18.23
C PHE A 61 19.75 -4.31 19.25
N SER A 62 20.65 -3.42 18.81
CA SER A 62 21.30 -2.45 19.70
C SER A 62 20.51 -1.16 19.86
N TRP A 63 20.82 -0.37 20.89
CA TRP A 63 20.26 0.96 21.08
C TRP A 63 20.55 1.90 19.90
N GLN A 64 21.74 1.81 19.32
CA GLN A 64 22.11 2.60 18.14
C GLN A 64 21.28 2.21 16.90
N GLN A 65 20.95 0.93 16.73
CA GLN A 65 20.06 0.51 15.65
C GLN A 65 18.63 1.04 15.89
N PHE A 66 18.11 0.94 17.12
CA PHE A 66 16.78 1.44 17.46
C PHE A 66 16.67 2.95 17.20
N ALA A 67 17.60 3.75 17.73
CA ALA A 67 17.68 5.18 17.46
C ALA A 67 17.90 5.49 15.97
N GLY A 68 18.76 4.73 15.30
CA GLY A 68 19.05 4.88 13.87
C GLY A 68 17.82 4.69 12.99
N VAL A 69 16.90 3.79 13.38
CA VAL A 69 15.60 3.65 12.71
C VAL A 69 14.72 4.85 13.00
N LEU A 70 14.51 5.22 14.27
CA LEU A 70 13.58 6.31 14.64
C LEU A 70 13.99 7.69 14.11
N THR A 71 15.29 7.93 13.93
CA THR A 71 15.80 9.20 13.37
C THR A 71 15.55 9.36 11.87
N ARG A 72 15.27 8.27 11.14
CA ARG A 72 14.92 8.32 9.71
C ARG A 72 13.47 8.75 9.48
N TYR A 73 12.63 8.70 10.50
CA TYR A 73 11.21 9.02 10.41
C TYR A 73 10.89 10.39 11.02
N ASN A 74 9.96 11.10 10.39
CA ASN A 74 9.39 12.31 10.98
C ASN A 74 8.51 11.94 12.19
N GLU A 75 7.98 12.95 12.89
CA GLU A 75 7.21 12.72 14.11
C GLU A 75 5.87 12.01 13.86
N PHE A 76 5.25 12.19 12.69
CA PHE A 76 4.03 11.46 12.32
C PHE A 76 4.34 9.98 12.04
N ASP A 77 5.34 9.69 11.21
CA ASP A 77 5.73 8.33 10.90
C ASP A 77 6.22 7.57 12.15
N THR A 78 6.92 8.28 13.06
CA THR A 78 7.34 7.73 14.36
C THR A 78 6.13 7.24 15.16
N GLN A 79 5.02 8.00 15.16
CA GLN A 79 3.78 7.58 15.83
C GLN A 79 3.26 6.26 15.24
N ILE A 80 3.21 6.15 13.91
CA ILE A 80 2.70 4.96 13.21
C ILE A 80 3.56 3.73 13.51
N ILE A 81 4.90 3.85 13.48
CA ILE A 81 5.78 2.70 13.72
C ILE A 81 5.82 2.29 15.19
N MET A 82 5.66 3.24 16.12
CA MET A 82 5.69 2.95 17.56
C MET A 82 4.34 2.51 18.11
N GLY A 83 3.22 2.94 17.55
CA GLY A 83 1.88 2.63 18.05
C GLY A 83 1.63 1.14 18.30
N PRO A 84 1.81 0.25 17.30
CA PRO A 84 1.68 -1.20 17.46
C PRO A 84 2.67 -1.78 18.48
N VAL A 85 3.93 -1.31 18.48
CA VAL A 85 4.95 -1.75 19.45
C VAL A 85 4.53 -1.38 20.88
N LEU A 86 3.98 -0.18 21.09
CA LEU A 86 3.48 0.25 22.40
C LEU A 86 2.26 -0.57 22.84
N ARG A 87 1.42 -1.04 21.92
CA ARG A 87 0.33 -1.98 22.24
C ARG A 87 0.88 -3.34 22.70
N HIS A 88 1.93 -3.85 22.05
CA HIS A 88 2.62 -5.07 22.47
C HIS A 88 3.30 -4.90 23.84
N PHE A 89 4.03 -3.80 24.04
CA PHE A 89 4.63 -3.45 25.32
C PHE A 89 3.56 -3.38 26.44
N MET A 90 2.46 -2.68 26.18
CA MET A 90 1.33 -2.55 27.10
C MET A 90 0.77 -3.91 27.54
N LYS A 91 0.69 -4.88 26.63
CA LYS A 91 0.20 -6.25 26.89
C LYS A 91 0.87 -6.92 28.08
N GLN A 92 2.15 -6.63 28.29
CA GLN A 92 2.98 -7.22 29.34
C GLN A 92 2.69 -6.64 30.73
N TYR A 93 2.11 -5.44 30.81
CA TYR A 93 1.78 -4.77 32.08
C TYR A 93 0.32 -4.95 32.50
N ILE A 94 -0.53 -5.51 31.62
CA ILE A 94 -1.90 -5.89 31.95
C ILE A 94 -1.84 -7.25 32.67
N THR A 95 -1.53 -7.23 33.97
CA THR A 95 -1.38 -8.42 34.83
C THR A 95 -2.44 -8.44 35.93
N ALA A 96 -2.68 -9.60 36.54
CA ALA A 96 -3.62 -9.73 37.66
C ALA A 96 -3.20 -8.86 38.86
N GLU A 97 -1.91 -8.63 39.05
CA GLU A 97 -1.40 -7.73 40.11
C GLU A 97 -1.79 -6.26 39.86
N ASN A 98 -2.07 -5.89 38.62
CA ASN A 98 -2.55 -4.57 38.21
C ASN A 98 -4.07 -4.53 38.01
N GLU A 99 -4.83 -5.50 38.55
CA GLU A 99 -6.29 -5.60 38.42
C GLU A 99 -7.02 -4.33 38.88
N ALA A 100 -6.51 -3.61 39.87
CA ALA A 100 -7.08 -2.33 40.28
C ALA A 100 -7.08 -1.28 39.16
N ALA A 101 -6.06 -1.26 38.30
CA ALA A 101 -6.03 -0.37 37.13
C ALA A 101 -7.04 -0.79 36.06
N TYR A 102 -7.26 -2.10 35.91
CA TYR A 102 -8.31 -2.66 35.06
C TYR A 102 -9.70 -2.26 35.55
N LEU A 103 -9.99 -2.44 36.85
CA LEU A 103 -11.27 -2.08 37.47
C LEU A 103 -11.57 -0.57 37.43
N LEU A 104 -10.54 0.26 37.35
CA LEU A 104 -10.69 1.71 37.21
C LEU A 104 -10.92 2.16 35.75
N SER A 105 -10.72 1.29 34.76
CA SER A 105 -11.08 1.60 33.39
C SER A 105 -12.61 1.52 33.24
N VAL A 106 -13.20 2.57 32.65
CA VAL A 106 -14.65 2.86 32.67
C VAL A 106 -15.49 1.83 31.88
N GLU A 107 -14.86 0.85 31.25
CA GLU A 107 -15.45 -0.07 30.27
C GLU A 107 -15.30 -1.55 30.63
N ALA A 108 -15.17 -1.91 31.91
CA ALA A 108 -15.09 -3.32 32.34
C ALA A 108 -16.45 -4.05 32.23
N GLU A 109 -17.11 -3.97 31.06
CA GLU A 109 -18.11 -4.95 30.59
C GLU A 109 -17.44 -6.27 30.12
N LYS A 110 -16.14 -6.43 30.34
CA LYS A 110 -15.40 -7.65 30.02
C LYS A 110 -15.37 -8.58 31.22
N ASP A 111 -15.56 -9.87 30.97
CA ASP A 111 -15.70 -10.87 32.03
C ASP A 111 -14.34 -11.30 32.59
N SER A 112 -13.23 -10.97 31.91
CA SER A 112 -11.88 -11.32 32.35
C SER A 112 -10.78 -10.30 31.96
N ILE A 113 -9.66 -10.36 32.68
CA ILE A 113 -8.46 -9.58 32.37
C ILE A 113 -7.86 -9.94 31.00
N ASP A 114 -7.98 -11.20 30.56
CA ASP A 114 -7.47 -11.65 29.26
C ASP A 114 -8.32 -11.09 28.12
N GLU A 115 -9.64 -11.04 28.28
CA GLU A 115 -10.54 -10.37 27.31
C GLU A 115 -10.23 -8.88 27.21
N TYR A 116 -10.04 -8.21 28.34
CA TYR A 116 -9.63 -6.81 28.34
C TYR A 116 -8.26 -6.61 27.67
N ARG A 117 -7.28 -7.44 28.04
CA ARG A 117 -5.93 -7.41 27.44
C ARG A 117 -6.03 -7.52 25.92
N THR A 118 -6.77 -8.49 25.40
CA THR A 118 -7.01 -8.65 23.96
C THR A 118 -7.69 -7.42 23.38
N TYR A 119 -8.79 -6.96 23.99
CA TYR A 119 -9.55 -5.80 23.53
C TYR A 119 -8.69 -4.53 23.38
N VAL A 120 -7.81 -4.23 24.35
CA VAL A 120 -6.99 -3.02 24.30
C VAL A 120 -5.65 -3.20 23.58
N THR A 121 -5.14 -4.41 23.38
CA THR A 121 -3.81 -4.61 22.75
C THR A 121 -3.87 -5.14 21.33
N GLU A 122 -5.03 -5.65 20.89
CA GLU A 122 -5.20 -6.26 19.57
C GLU A 122 -6.15 -5.44 18.69
N ILE A 123 -6.02 -5.62 17.38
CA ILE A 123 -6.87 -4.93 16.42
C ILE A 123 -8.23 -5.61 16.40
N ALA A 124 -9.29 -4.83 16.61
CA ALA A 124 -10.64 -5.36 16.56
C ALA A 124 -11.01 -5.73 15.11
N GLU A 125 -11.42 -6.98 14.92
CA GLU A 125 -11.82 -7.52 13.62
C GLU A 125 -12.91 -6.69 12.94
N GLY A 126 -13.82 -6.05 13.68
CA GLY A 126 -14.92 -5.27 13.09
C GLY A 126 -14.56 -3.84 12.68
N SER A 127 -13.50 -3.25 13.24
CA SER A 127 -13.17 -1.83 13.02
C SER A 127 -11.83 -1.60 12.32
N ALA A 128 -11.03 -2.66 12.15
CA ALA A 128 -9.66 -2.58 11.65
C ALA A 128 -8.75 -1.70 12.54
N ARG A 129 -9.15 -1.39 13.78
CA ARG A 129 -8.46 -0.45 14.67
C ARG A 129 -8.29 -1.04 16.06
N TYR A 130 -7.34 -0.50 16.83
CA TYR A 130 -7.27 -0.78 18.25
C TYR A 130 -8.42 -0.10 19.01
N ALA A 131 -8.78 -0.61 20.18
CA ALA A 131 -9.64 0.12 21.10
C ALA A 131 -8.97 1.44 21.55
N SER A 132 -9.77 2.49 21.73
CA SER A 132 -9.26 3.75 22.30
C SER A 132 -8.80 3.48 23.73
N LEU A 133 -7.70 4.12 24.17
CA LEU A 133 -7.24 4.00 25.55
C LEU A 133 -7.82 5.13 26.39
N ASP A 134 -8.35 4.78 27.56
CA ASP A 134 -8.65 5.77 28.57
C ASP A 134 -7.34 6.26 29.26
N PRO A 135 -7.37 7.42 29.94
CA PRO A 135 -6.17 7.99 30.58
C PRO A 135 -5.59 7.10 31.69
N ALA A 136 -6.40 6.31 32.38
CA ALA A 136 -5.92 5.43 33.43
C ALA A 136 -5.14 4.26 32.80
N ALA A 137 -5.68 3.62 31.76
CA ALA A 137 -4.98 2.57 31.02
C ALA A 137 -3.66 3.09 30.42
N LEU A 138 -3.68 4.26 29.76
CA LEU A 138 -2.48 4.89 29.22
C LEU A 138 -1.42 5.13 30.31
N PHE A 139 -1.85 5.61 31.48
CA PHE A 139 -0.93 5.86 32.58
C PHE A 139 -0.36 4.57 33.15
N HIS A 140 -1.22 3.62 33.54
CA HIS A 140 -0.81 2.44 34.29
C HIS A 140 0.02 1.45 33.46
N PHE A 141 -0.29 1.31 32.17
CA PHE A 141 0.31 0.26 31.35
C PHE A 141 1.39 0.77 30.38
N VAL A 142 1.56 2.09 30.22
CA VAL A 142 2.59 2.67 29.35
C VAL A 142 3.36 3.80 30.01
N SER A 143 2.68 4.87 30.45
CA SER A 143 3.36 6.07 30.96
C SER A 143 4.17 5.78 32.23
N LYS A 144 3.56 5.12 33.22
CA LYS A 144 4.19 4.78 34.49
C LYS A 144 5.36 3.81 34.33
N PRO A 145 5.26 2.69 33.59
CA PRO A 145 6.40 1.83 33.30
C PRO A 145 7.58 2.53 32.62
N LEU A 146 7.31 3.54 31.79
CA LEU A 146 8.33 4.32 31.07
C LEU A 146 8.74 5.60 31.83
N GLY A 147 8.32 5.78 33.08
CA GLY A 147 8.75 6.90 33.92
C GLY A 147 8.13 8.25 33.60
N PHE A 148 6.97 8.31 32.95
CA PHE A 148 6.30 9.58 32.66
C PHE A 148 5.16 9.88 33.63
N ASN A 149 5.10 11.13 34.11
CA ASN A 149 3.88 11.66 34.70
C ASN A 149 2.88 11.97 33.59
N LEU A 150 1.60 11.81 33.89
CA LEU A 150 0.51 12.13 32.97
C LEU A 150 -0.37 13.23 33.57
N GLU A 151 -0.43 14.36 32.87
CA GLU A 151 -1.37 15.45 33.15
C GLU A 151 -2.47 15.40 32.10
N TYR A 152 -3.70 15.10 32.51
CA TYR A 152 -4.82 14.91 31.60
C TYR A 152 -5.90 15.95 31.83
N HIS A 153 -6.25 16.67 30.76
CA HIS A 153 -7.24 17.74 30.73
C HIS A 153 -8.42 17.33 29.84
N LYS A 154 -9.65 17.35 30.38
CA LYS A 154 -10.87 17.14 29.60
C LYS A 154 -11.93 18.15 30.02
N GLU A 155 -12.27 19.10 29.15
CA GLU A 155 -13.29 20.15 29.28
C GLU A 155 -13.26 20.94 30.60
N HIS A 156 -13.50 20.30 31.75
CA HIS A 156 -13.50 20.84 33.11
C HIS A 156 -12.85 19.94 34.18
N THR A 157 -12.26 18.80 33.81
CA THR A 157 -11.59 17.88 34.74
C THR A 157 -10.11 17.79 34.40
N ASP A 158 -9.29 18.10 35.40
CA ASP A 158 -7.85 17.86 35.36
C ASP A 158 -7.52 16.67 36.27
N THR A 159 -6.80 15.70 35.73
CA THR A 159 -6.27 14.59 36.51
C THR A 159 -4.77 14.54 36.34
N PHE A 160 -4.05 14.48 37.45
CA PHE A 160 -2.60 14.40 37.47
C PHE A 160 -2.18 13.05 38.07
N ARG A 161 -1.34 12.31 37.35
CA ARG A 161 -0.86 10.98 37.75
C ARG A 161 0.66 10.97 37.75
N VAL A 162 1.24 10.46 38.82
CA VAL A 162 2.68 10.55 39.11
C VAL A 162 3.35 9.18 39.04
N ALA A 163 4.38 9.06 38.21
CA ALA A 163 5.25 7.90 38.17
C ALA A 163 6.30 7.95 39.29
N ALA A 164 6.80 6.79 39.71
CA ALA A 164 7.99 6.75 40.55
C ALA A 164 9.20 7.17 39.70
N HIS A 165 10.07 8.02 40.25
CA HIS A 165 11.25 8.55 39.53
C HIS A 165 10.89 9.14 38.15
N PRO A 166 10.07 10.21 38.09
CA PRO A 166 9.56 10.70 36.83
C PRO A 166 10.67 11.36 36.00
N ILE A 167 10.78 10.93 34.74
CA ILE A 167 11.68 11.50 33.73
C ILE A 167 11.12 12.84 33.24
N LYS A 168 9.82 12.85 32.88
CA LYS A 168 9.14 14.02 32.30
C LYS A 168 7.63 13.94 32.56
N THR A 169 6.97 15.09 32.49
CA THR A 169 5.50 15.19 32.55
C THR A 169 4.95 15.40 31.14
N VAL A 170 3.99 14.57 30.76
CA VAL A 170 3.28 14.64 29.49
C VAL A 170 1.87 15.15 29.73
N ALA A 171 1.58 16.35 29.22
CA ALA A 171 0.24 16.93 29.23
C ALA A 171 -0.54 16.50 27.98
N ILE A 172 -1.76 16.03 28.18
CA ILE A 172 -2.69 15.62 27.13
C ILE A 172 -4.05 16.27 27.33
N TYR A 173 -4.62 16.75 26.24
CA TYR A 173 -5.91 17.44 26.19
C TYR A 173 -6.86 16.58 25.37
N HIS A 174 -8.06 16.35 25.91
CA HIS A 174 -9.07 15.52 25.28
C HIS A 174 -10.35 16.31 25.08
N GLN A 175 -10.85 16.30 23.84
CA GLN A 175 -12.12 16.89 23.44
C GLN A 175 -13.06 15.78 22.96
N GLY A 176 -14.35 15.86 23.30
CA GLY A 176 -15.36 14.90 22.85
C GLY A 176 -15.48 13.62 23.69
N GLY A 177 -16.02 12.56 23.07
CA GLY A 177 -16.33 11.29 23.73
C GLY A 177 -15.08 10.48 24.09
N VAL A 178 -15.12 9.75 25.21
CA VAL A 178 -13.95 8.97 25.67
C VAL A 178 -13.63 7.75 24.81
N HIS A 179 -14.59 7.33 23.99
CA HIS A 179 -14.50 6.15 23.12
C HIS A 179 -13.69 6.42 21.84
N GLY A 180 -13.02 7.57 21.74
CA GLY A 180 -12.13 7.91 20.62
C GLY A 180 -12.84 8.53 19.43
N ALA A 181 -12.18 8.50 18.27
CA ALA A 181 -12.57 9.29 17.09
C ALA A 181 -13.99 9.02 16.58
N SER A 182 -14.49 7.79 16.73
CA SER A 182 -15.87 7.42 16.36
C SER A 182 -16.95 8.13 17.18
N SER A 183 -16.60 8.60 18.38
CA SER A 183 -17.46 9.37 19.29
C SER A 183 -17.14 10.87 19.30
N GLY A 184 -16.42 11.35 18.28
CA GLY A 184 -15.91 12.71 18.23
C GLY A 184 -14.77 12.98 19.22
N GLY A 185 -14.23 11.93 19.85
CA GLY A 185 -13.11 12.00 20.77
C GLY A 185 -11.79 12.28 20.05
N HIS A 186 -11.11 13.35 20.43
CA HIS A 186 -9.81 13.73 19.88
C HIS A 186 -8.81 14.10 20.96
N TRP A 187 -7.57 13.68 20.78
CA TRP A 187 -6.48 13.89 21.74
C TRP A 187 -5.44 14.84 21.15
N GLU A 188 -4.94 15.75 21.96
CA GLU A 188 -3.96 16.76 21.58
C GLU A 188 -2.91 16.96 22.68
N ARG A 189 -1.74 17.48 22.33
CA ARG A 189 -0.69 17.87 23.30
C ARG A 189 -0.82 19.31 23.80
N THR A 190 -1.71 20.10 23.21
CA THR A 190 -1.93 21.51 23.56
C THR A 190 -3.41 21.83 23.69
N ALA A 191 -3.74 22.79 24.56
CA ALA A 191 -5.10 23.29 24.71
C ALA A 191 -5.61 23.84 23.37
N GLY A 192 -6.60 23.15 22.78
CA GLY A 192 -7.23 23.57 21.53
C GLY A 192 -6.46 23.25 20.25
N GLY A 193 -5.37 22.47 20.31
CA GLY A 193 -4.65 21.94 19.12
C GLY A 193 -4.01 22.99 18.20
N ALA A 194 -4.15 24.29 18.47
CA ALA A 194 -3.74 25.37 17.57
C ALA A 194 -2.22 25.48 17.37
N GLN A 195 -1.42 24.79 18.20
CA GLN A 195 0.04 24.77 18.12
C GLN A 195 0.58 23.45 17.52
N SER A 196 -0.30 22.54 17.11
CA SER A 196 0.09 21.25 16.56
C SER A 196 0.53 21.41 15.10
N ILE A 197 1.66 20.79 14.72
CA ILE A 197 2.11 20.73 13.32
C ILE A 197 1.53 19.48 12.67
N ASP A 198 0.91 19.66 11.50
CA ASP A 198 0.47 18.57 10.65
C ASP A 198 1.67 17.99 9.87
N TYR A 199 2.33 17.01 10.47
CA TYR A 199 3.43 16.28 9.83
C TYR A 199 2.94 15.24 8.82
N GLU A 200 1.65 14.87 8.80
CA GLU A 200 1.11 13.89 7.85
C GLU A 200 1.27 14.40 6.41
N ALA A 201 0.95 15.69 6.19
CA ALA A 201 1.11 16.37 4.90
C ALA A 201 2.55 16.78 4.57
N ALA A 202 3.52 16.51 5.44
CA ALA A 202 4.90 16.91 5.21
C ALA A 202 5.54 16.08 4.08
N PRO A 203 6.40 16.68 3.22
CA PRO A 203 7.16 15.94 2.21
C PRO A 203 8.12 14.89 2.79
N THR A 204 8.38 14.95 4.10
CA THR A 204 9.24 14.00 4.83
C THR A 204 8.50 12.73 5.27
N THR A 205 7.19 12.67 5.09
CA THR A 205 6.38 11.49 5.38
C THR A 205 6.71 10.39 4.39
N GLN A 206 7.16 9.25 4.90
CA GLN A 206 7.59 8.12 4.09
C GLN A 206 6.53 7.02 4.04
N LEU A 207 5.63 6.94 5.03
CA LEU A 207 4.70 5.82 5.16
C LEU A 207 3.42 5.95 4.33
N GLY A 208 3.30 6.98 3.49
CA GLY A 208 2.11 7.24 2.68
C GLY A 208 1.67 6.06 1.78
N PHE A 209 2.58 5.15 1.43
CA PHE A 209 2.26 3.93 0.68
C PHE A 209 1.55 2.87 1.54
N ALA A 210 1.76 2.83 2.85
CA ALA A 210 1.17 1.83 3.76
C ALA A 210 -0.13 2.31 4.42
N LEU A 211 -0.26 3.61 4.68
CA LEU A 211 -1.41 4.20 5.39
C LEU A 211 -2.78 3.81 4.81
N PRO A 212 -3.01 3.74 3.49
CA PRO A 212 -4.32 3.35 2.94
C PRO A 212 -4.77 1.94 3.32
N PHE A 213 -3.86 1.11 3.85
CA PHE A 213 -4.10 -0.27 4.25
C PHE A 213 -4.04 -0.45 5.77
N LEU A 214 -3.89 0.64 6.54
CA LEU A 214 -3.80 0.63 7.99
C LEU A 214 -5.00 1.38 8.57
N GLY A 215 -5.85 0.67 9.31
CA GLY A 215 -7.02 1.28 9.94
C GLY A 215 -8.21 1.36 9.00
N GLU A 216 -8.88 2.52 8.97
CA GLU A 216 -10.25 2.72 8.50
C GLU A 216 -10.67 1.90 7.28
N GLY A 217 -11.86 1.29 7.38
CA GLY A 217 -12.49 0.58 6.29
C GLY A 217 -12.43 -0.92 6.50
N ASP A 218 -11.78 -1.63 5.59
CA ASP A 218 -11.80 -3.08 5.51
C ASP A 218 -10.69 -3.72 6.37
N PRO A 219 -11.03 -4.41 7.47
CA PRO A 219 -10.07 -5.07 8.37
C PRO A 219 -9.14 -6.06 7.68
N ARG A 220 -9.57 -6.61 6.54
CA ARG A 220 -8.80 -7.57 5.73
C ARG A 220 -7.60 -6.91 5.06
N LEU A 221 -7.51 -5.58 5.05
CA LEU A 221 -6.36 -4.84 4.49
C LEU A 221 -5.20 -4.69 5.48
N ASN A 222 -5.48 -4.72 6.80
CA ASN A 222 -4.47 -4.52 7.82
C ASN A 222 -3.27 -5.48 7.71
N PRO A 223 -3.43 -6.79 7.46
CA PRO A 223 -2.29 -7.68 7.29
C PRO A 223 -1.30 -7.20 6.23
N SER A 224 -1.80 -6.70 5.09
CA SER A 224 -0.97 -6.12 4.04
C SER A 224 -0.38 -4.77 4.42
N GLY A 225 -1.15 -3.90 5.09
CA GLY A 225 -0.62 -2.65 5.63
C GLY A 225 0.54 -2.87 6.60
N PHE A 226 0.41 -3.84 7.52
CA PHE A 226 1.48 -4.20 8.44
C PHE A 226 2.66 -4.87 7.76
N LEU A 227 2.43 -5.74 6.77
CA LEU A 227 3.52 -6.31 5.97
C LEU A 227 4.34 -5.20 5.30
N LEU A 228 3.65 -4.28 4.62
CA LEU A 228 4.28 -3.13 3.95
C LEU A 228 5.06 -2.25 4.93
N LEU A 229 4.46 -1.95 6.09
CA LEU A 229 5.10 -1.18 7.16
C LEU A 229 6.35 -1.89 7.69
N LYS A 230 6.26 -3.19 7.99
CA LYS A 230 7.37 -3.98 8.54
C LYS A 230 8.53 -4.07 7.56
N THR A 231 8.25 -4.34 6.29
CA THR A 231 9.26 -4.36 5.23
C THR A 231 9.95 -3.00 5.12
N HIS A 232 9.20 -1.90 5.14
CA HIS A 232 9.79 -0.55 5.10
C HIS A 232 10.72 -0.26 6.27
N VAL A 233 10.32 -0.63 7.49
CA VAL A 233 11.14 -0.44 8.70
C VAL A 233 12.40 -1.28 8.63
N ALA A 234 12.31 -2.54 8.19
CA ALA A 234 13.47 -3.41 7.99
C ALA A 234 14.45 -2.85 6.95
N LEU A 235 13.97 -2.37 5.80
CA LEU A 235 14.79 -1.70 4.79
C LEU A 235 15.43 -0.42 5.31
N SER A 236 14.67 0.36 6.08
CA SER A 236 15.16 1.57 6.73
C SER A 236 16.17 1.30 7.83
N ALA A 237 16.30 0.08 8.34
CA ALA A 237 17.34 -0.27 9.30
C ALA A 237 18.67 -0.63 8.64
N ARG A 238 18.69 -0.89 7.33
CA ARG A 238 19.91 -1.31 6.64
C ARG A 238 20.98 -0.20 6.59
N PRO A 239 22.28 -0.55 6.61
CA PRO A 239 23.38 0.41 6.51
C PRO A 239 23.33 1.23 5.21
N THR A 240 23.79 2.47 5.25
CA THR A 240 23.83 3.35 4.06
C THR A 240 24.87 2.92 3.01
N THR A 241 25.68 1.90 3.28
CA THR A 241 26.60 1.33 2.28
C THR A 241 25.89 0.52 1.20
N GLU A 242 24.62 0.18 1.41
CA GLU A 242 23.77 -0.64 0.51
C GLU A 242 22.70 0.20 -0.20
N LEU A 243 22.89 1.52 -0.34
CA LEU A 243 21.86 2.47 -0.81
C LEU A 243 21.23 2.11 -2.15
N ASP A 244 22.01 1.58 -3.10
CA ASP A 244 21.48 1.23 -4.41
C ASP A 244 20.55 0.02 -4.36
N GLU A 245 20.91 -1.02 -3.60
CA GLU A 245 20.08 -2.21 -3.38
C GLU A 245 18.81 -1.86 -2.60
N VAL A 246 18.94 -1.06 -1.54
CA VAL A 246 17.82 -0.60 -0.72
C VAL A 246 16.82 0.24 -1.52
N ALA A 247 17.30 1.04 -2.47
CA ALA A 247 16.43 1.84 -3.33
C ALA A 247 15.57 0.98 -4.29
N GLU A 248 16.08 -0.17 -4.72
CA GLU A 248 15.29 -1.14 -5.50
C GLU A 248 14.19 -1.77 -4.65
N ASP A 249 14.53 -2.19 -3.43
CA ASP A 249 13.56 -2.77 -2.49
C ASP A 249 12.45 -1.77 -2.13
N PHE A 250 12.78 -0.49 -1.92
CA PHE A 250 11.76 0.55 -1.70
C PHE A 250 10.89 0.81 -2.94
N ALA A 251 11.48 0.73 -4.14
CA ALA A 251 10.74 0.86 -5.39
C ALA A 251 9.75 -0.30 -5.57
N GLU A 252 10.15 -1.53 -5.24
CA GLU A 252 9.27 -2.70 -5.25
C GLU A 252 8.15 -2.56 -4.21
N LEU A 253 8.47 -2.07 -3.01
CA LEU A 253 7.47 -1.82 -1.96
C LEU A 253 6.41 -0.79 -2.39
N ALA A 254 6.85 0.30 -3.01
CA ALA A 254 5.96 1.30 -3.58
C ALA A 254 5.10 0.72 -4.70
N LEU A 255 5.67 -0.13 -5.57
CA LEU A 255 4.91 -0.84 -6.59
C LEU A 255 3.82 -1.72 -5.98
N THR A 256 4.18 -2.53 -4.98
CA THR A 256 3.23 -3.42 -4.29
C THR A 256 2.04 -2.63 -3.76
N SER A 257 2.28 -1.50 -3.09
CA SER A 257 1.21 -0.63 -2.60
C SER A 257 0.30 -0.13 -3.74
N VAL A 258 0.87 0.41 -4.82
CA VAL A 258 0.06 0.92 -5.93
C VAL A 258 -0.71 -0.20 -6.64
N GLN A 259 -0.10 -1.37 -6.79
CA GLN A 259 -0.76 -2.54 -7.39
C GLN A 259 -1.93 -3.04 -6.53
N ILE A 260 -1.76 -3.16 -5.21
CA ILE A 260 -2.84 -3.53 -4.28
C ILE A 260 -3.97 -2.51 -4.35
N LYS A 261 -3.66 -1.21 -4.31
CA LYS A 261 -4.66 -0.14 -4.41
C LYS A 261 -5.43 -0.19 -5.73
N GLN A 262 -4.72 -0.39 -6.85
CA GLN A 262 -5.35 -0.50 -8.17
C GLN A 262 -6.20 -1.77 -8.28
N TYR A 263 -5.74 -2.89 -7.72
CA TYR A 263 -6.54 -4.12 -7.65
C TYR A 263 -7.83 -3.90 -6.88
N LEU A 264 -7.76 -3.33 -5.67
CA LEU A 264 -8.92 -3.01 -4.84
C LEU A 264 -9.91 -2.09 -5.54
N TYR A 265 -9.42 -1.11 -6.32
CA TYR A 265 -10.27 -0.30 -7.17
C TYR A 265 -10.92 -1.15 -8.28
N ASN A 266 -10.12 -1.92 -9.03
CA ASN A 266 -10.60 -2.70 -10.17
C ASN A 266 -11.71 -3.67 -9.79
N VAL A 267 -11.55 -4.39 -8.68
CA VAL A 267 -12.50 -5.41 -8.24
C VAL A 267 -13.84 -4.86 -7.75
N GLN A 268 -13.98 -3.53 -7.60
CA GLN A 268 -15.28 -2.89 -7.36
C GLN A 268 -16.12 -2.76 -8.63
N PHE A 269 -15.51 -2.84 -9.82
CA PHE A 269 -16.17 -2.55 -11.10
C PHE A 269 -16.11 -3.71 -12.09
N VAL A 270 -15.14 -4.61 -11.98
CA VAL A 270 -14.99 -5.74 -12.91
C VAL A 270 -14.73 -7.06 -12.17
N PRO A 271 -15.04 -8.21 -12.78
CA PRO A 271 -14.73 -9.52 -12.19
C PRO A 271 -13.23 -9.67 -11.87
N LYS A 272 -12.92 -10.43 -10.81
CA LYS A 272 -11.54 -10.67 -10.32
C LYS A 272 -10.56 -11.02 -11.43
N ALA A 273 -10.95 -11.92 -12.34
CA ALA A 273 -10.10 -12.34 -13.46
C ALA A 273 -9.70 -11.15 -14.37
N LEU A 274 -10.65 -10.28 -14.71
CA LEU A 274 -10.37 -9.09 -15.53
C LEU A 274 -9.57 -8.05 -14.75
N ALA A 275 -9.85 -7.87 -13.44
CA ALA A 275 -9.07 -6.99 -12.58
C ALA A 275 -7.57 -7.37 -12.55
N ILE A 276 -7.27 -8.67 -12.46
CA ILE A 276 -5.90 -9.21 -12.51
C ILE A 276 -5.29 -8.96 -13.89
N THR A 277 -6.01 -9.30 -14.98
CA THR A 277 -5.52 -9.06 -16.34
C THR A 277 -5.20 -7.60 -16.60
N LEU A 278 -6.03 -6.67 -16.11
CA LEU A 278 -5.79 -5.23 -16.26
C LEU A 278 -4.52 -4.78 -15.53
N LEU A 279 -4.24 -5.35 -14.36
CA LEU A 279 -3.06 -5.06 -13.55
C LEU A 279 -1.77 -5.62 -14.19
N GLU A 280 -1.86 -6.78 -14.84
CA GLU A 280 -0.73 -7.48 -15.46
C GLU A 280 -0.31 -6.92 -16.84
N ARG A 281 -1.10 -6.04 -17.46
CA ARG A 281 -0.89 -5.57 -18.85
C ARG A 281 0.49 -4.97 -19.11
N GLU A 282 1.00 -4.16 -18.19
CA GLU A 282 2.26 -3.43 -18.36
C GLU A 282 3.28 -3.72 -17.26
N THR A 283 2.83 -4.32 -16.16
CA THR A 283 3.70 -4.62 -15.01
C THR A 283 3.43 -6.03 -14.51
N MET A 284 4.50 -6.82 -14.36
CA MET A 284 4.40 -8.04 -13.54
C MET A 284 3.98 -7.66 -12.12
N LEU A 285 3.11 -8.47 -11.53
CA LEU A 285 2.74 -8.34 -10.12
C LEU A 285 3.94 -8.69 -9.24
N THR A 286 4.16 -7.92 -8.17
CA THR A 286 5.08 -8.32 -7.10
C THR A 286 4.57 -9.57 -6.40
N GLU A 287 5.42 -10.32 -5.70
CA GLU A 287 4.97 -11.55 -5.05
C GLU A 287 3.97 -11.25 -3.93
N GLU A 288 4.19 -10.18 -3.17
CA GLU A 288 3.28 -9.69 -2.12
C GLU A 288 1.92 -9.29 -2.70
N THR A 289 1.90 -8.67 -3.89
CA THR A 289 0.64 -8.37 -4.58
C THR A 289 -0.10 -9.64 -4.98
N ARG A 290 0.61 -10.65 -5.50
CA ARG A 290 -0.01 -11.94 -5.84
C ARG A 290 -0.56 -12.63 -4.61
N GLU A 291 0.21 -12.64 -3.52
CA GLU A 291 -0.21 -13.20 -2.24
C GLU A 291 -1.45 -12.50 -1.71
N PHE A 292 -1.47 -11.17 -1.74
CA PHE A 292 -2.64 -10.38 -1.39
C PHE A 292 -3.86 -10.79 -2.23
N ILE A 293 -3.74 -10.84 -3.55
CA ILE A 293 -4.83 -11.23 -4.46
C ILE A 293 -5.34 -12.66 -4.18
N ARG A 294 -4.45 -13.58 -3.80
CA ARG A 294 -4.81 -14.96 -3.43
C ARG A 294 -5.63 -14.99 -2.14
N ASN A 295 -5.21 -14.23 -1.12
CA ASN A 295 -5.78 -14.28 0.22
C ASN A 295 -6.94 -13.31 0.45
N TYR A 296 -7.09 -12.29 -0.39
CA TYR A 296 -8.14 -11.29 -0.25
C TYR A 296 -9.49 -11.84 -0.73
N GLU A 297 -10.40 -12.04 0.22
CA GLU A 297 -11.76 -12.50 -0.02
C GLU A 297 -12.61 -11.41 -0.68
N LEU A 298 -13.03 -11.66 -1.92
CA LEU A 298 -13.78 -10.69 -2.71
C LEU A 298 -15.27 -11.02 -2.72
N ILE A 299 -16.10 -9.99 -2.58
CA ILE A 299 -17.51 -10.06 -3.02
C ILE A 299 -17.51 -9.85 -4.54
N GLU A 300 -17.72 -10.92 -5.30
CA GLU A 300 -17.63 -10.84 -6.76
C GLU A 300 -18.68 -9.91 -7.38
N VAL A 301 -18.20 -8.99 -8.21
CA VAL A 301 -19.05 -8.17 -9.08
C VAL A 301 -19.66 -9.05 -10.17
N PRO A 302 -20.97 -8.94 -10.48
CA PRO A 302 -21.59 -9.69 -11.56
C PRO A 302 -20.86 -9.55 -12.90
N LYS A 303 -20.79 -10.65 -13.67
CA LYS A 303 -20.20 -10.66 -15.01
C LYS A 303 -21.07 -9.89 -16.02
N ASN A 304 -20.46 -9.49 -17.14
CA ASN A 304 -21.08 -8.81 -18.28
C ASN A 304 -21.61 -7.40 -17.97
N GLN A 305 -21.00 -6.71 -17.00
CA GLN A 305 -21.31 -5.31 -16.74
C GLN A 305 -20.87 -4.39 -17.89
N ILE A 306 -21.35 -3.14 -17.85
CA ILE A 306 -21.01 -2.12 -18.85
C ILE A 306 -19.50 -1.94 -19.01
N TYR A 307 -18.74 -2.00 -17.91
CA TYR A 307 -17.28 -1.84 -17.91
C TYR A 307 -16.56 -3.00 -18.61
N GLU A 308 -16.91 -4.24 -18.29
CA GLU A 308 -16.33 -5.43 -18.94
C GLU A 308 -16.63 -5.45 -20.45
N ARG A 309 -17.90 -5.19 -20.81
CA ARG A 309 -18.32 -5.09 -22.22
C ARG A 309 -17.55 -3.99 -22.94
N TYR A 310 -17.39 -2.83 -22.31
CA TYR A 310 -16.63 -1.74 -22.90
C TYR A 310 -15.16 -2.10 -23.06
N ILE A 311 -14.50 -2.64 -22.04
CA ILE A 311 -13.06 -2.96 -22.08
C ILE A 311 -12.77 -4.01 -23.15
N ASN A 312 -13.60 -5.05 -23.25
CA ASN A 312 -13.40 -6.17 -24.17
C ASN A 312 -13.90 -5.91 -25.60
N ALA A 313 -14.81 -4.95 -25.81
CA ALA A 313 -15.31 -4.64 -27.15
C ALA A 313 -14.22 -4.02 -28.05
N PRO A 314 -14.22 -4.31 -29.37
CA PRO A 314 -13.37 -3.61 -30.33
C PRO A 314 -13.78 -2.12 -30.42
N LEU A 315 -12.88 -1.29 -30.96
CA LEU A 315 -13.05 0.18 -30.99
C LEU A 315 -14.35 0.63 -31.69
N ASP A 316 -14.78 -0.09 -32.73
CA ASP A 316 -16.00 0.17 -33.51
C ASP A 316 -17.29 -0.32 -32.85
N ARG A 317 -17.19 -1.09 -31.76
CA ARG A 317 -18.33 -1.69 -31.04
C ARG A 317 -18.35 -1.36 -29.56
N LYS A 318 -17.68 -0.29 -29.14
CA LYS A 318 -17.75 0.17 -27.75
C LYS A 318 -19.21 0.54 -27.44
N PRO A 319 -19.80 0.01 -26.34
CA PRO A 319 -21.13 0.43 -25.93
C PRO A 319 -21.10 1.91 -25.55
N GLU A 320 -22.23 2.60 -25.69
CA GLU A 320 -22.38 3.96 -25.19
C GLU A 320 -22.24 3.96 -23.67
N VAL A 321 -21.46 4.92 -23.17
CA VAL A 321 -21.20 5.11 -21.75
C VAL A 321 -21.35 6.59 -21.40
N ASN A 322 -21.80 6.86 -20.19
CA ASN A 322 -21.89 8.23 -19.68
C ASN A 322 -20.50 8.74 -19.23
N ALA A 323 -20.42 10.02 -18.84
CA ALA A 323 -19.16 10.66 -18.45
C ALA A 323 -18.51 10.01 -17.22
N PHE A 324 -19.30 9.59 -16.24
CA PHE A 324 -18.82 8.92 -15.04
C PHE A 324 -18.29 7.51 -15.36
N GLU A 325 -19.03 6.73 -16.15
CA GLU A 325 -18.60 5.40 -16.59
C GLU A 325 -17.31 5.48 -17.41
N LEU A 326 -17.19 6.48 -18.28
CA LEU A 326 -15.97 6.72 -19.04
C LEU A 326 -14.78 7.08 -18.12
N GLN A 327 -15.02 7.82 -17.04
CA GLN A 327 -13.98 8.09 -16.03
C GLN A 327 -13.54 6.81 -15.32
N VAL A 328 -14.47 5.96 -14.91
CA VAL A 328 -14.17 4.64 -14.32
C VAL A 328 -13.35 3.79 -15.29
N ILE A 329 -13.80 3.70 -16.56
CA ILE A 329 -13.08 2.95 -17.61
C ILE A 329 -11.67 3.49 -17.81
N ARG A 330 -11.49 4.82 -17.84
CA ARG A 330 -10.16 5.43 -17.92
C ARG A 330 -9.30 5.00 -16.75
N THR A 331 -9.79 5.06 -15.53
CA THR A 331 -9.03 4.60 -14.35
C THR A 331 -8.72 3.11 -14.39
N LEU A 332 -9.68 2.25 -14.77
CA LEU A 332 -9.48 0.80 -14.91
C LEU A 332 -8.44 0.43 -15.96
N THR A 333 -8.34 1.21 -17.03
CA THR A 333 -7.43 0.96 -18.16
C THR A 333 -6.12 1.75 -18.07
N THR A 334 -6.01 2.66 -17.09
CA THR A 334 -4.77 3.40 -16.85
C THR A 334 -3.75 2.44 -16.24
N PRO A 335 -2.57 2.28 -16.86
CA PRO A 335 -1.52 1.43 -16.31
C PRO A 335 -1.08 1.94 -14.93
N VAL A 336 -0.64 1.02 -14.08
CA VAL A 336 -0.01 1.37 -12.80
C VAL A 336 1.23 2.22 -13.08
N GLN A 337 1.16 3.50 -12.70
CA GLN A 337 2.29 4.41 -12.84
C GLN A 337 3.18 4.32 -11.62
N LEU A 338 4.45 3.96 -11.86
CA LEU A 338 5.51 4.09 -10.87
C LEU A 338 6.20 5.44 -11.00
N PRO A 339 6.77 5.99 -9.91
CA PRO A 339 7.73 7.08 -10.02
C PRO A 339 8.86 6.70 -10.98
N GLU A 340 9.19 7.53 -11.97
CA GLU A 340 10.17 7.22 -13.03
C GLU A 340 11.50 6.58 -12.58
N PRO A 341 12.17 7.03 -11.49
CA PRO A 341 13.40 6.37 -11.06
C PRO A 341 13.16 4.93 -10.59
N ALA A 342 12.04 4.66 -9.92
CA ALA A 342 11.63 3.32 -9.51
C ALA A 342 11.22 2.48 -10.74
N ALA A 343 10.46 3.07 -11.66
CA ALA A 343 10.01 2.42 -12.87
C ALA A 343 11.18 1.95 -13.75
N SER A 344 12.20 2.80 -13.95
CA SER A 344 13.36 2.44 -14.77
C SER A 344 14.17 1.31 -14.16
N ARG A 345 14.52 1.41 -12.87
CA ARG A 345 15.29 0.38 -12.18
C ARG A 345 14.57 -0.97 -12.20
N LEU A 346 13.26 -0.96 -11.94
CA LEU A 346 12.48 -2.18 -11.98
C LEU A 346 12.41 -2.80 -13.38
N ARG A 347 12.34 -1.98 -14.45
CA ARG A 347 12.43 -2.47 -15.83
C ARG A 347 13.80 -3.11 -16.11
N ASP A 348 14.88 -2.48 -15.68
CA ASP A 348 16.24 -2.98 -15.89
C ASP A 348 16.50 -4.27 -15.10
N HIS A 349 16.09 -4.29 -13.83
CA HIS A 349 16.16 -5.47 -12.96
C HIS A 349 15.37 -6.65 -13.55
N ARG A 350 14.16 -6.39 -14.06
CA ARG A 350 13.35 -7.43 -14.72
C ARG A 350 14.00 -7.95 -15.98
N ARG A 351 14.54 -7.07 -16.82
CA ARG A 351 15.31 -7.48 -18.01
C ARG A 351 16.49 -8.37 -17.60
N ALA A 352 17.20 -8.03 -16.52
CA ALA A 352 18.29 -8.86 -16.01
C ALA A 352 17.84 -10.25 -15.52
N ILE A 353 16.69 -10.34 -14.84
CA ILE A 353 16.11 -11.64 -14.43
C ILE A 353 15.71 -12.49 -15.64
N GLU A 354 15.05 -11.88 -16.63
CA GLU A 354 14.64 -12.57 -17.86
C GLU A 354 15.85 -13.06 -18.66
N GLU A 355 16.90 -12.23 -18.79
CA GLU A 355 18.16 -12.60 -19.42
C GLU A 355 18.84 -13.77 -18.67
N ARG A 356 18.83 -13.75 -17.34
CA ARG A 356 19.37 -14.84 -16.51
C ARG A 356 18.59 -16.14 -16.70
N ARG A 357 17.25 -16.09 -16.69
CA ARG A 357 16.39 -17.27 -16.95
C ARG A 357 16.61 -17.83 -18.34
N ALA A 358 16.69 -16.96 -19.35
CA ALA A 358 16.98 -17.36 -20.72
C ALA A 358 18.38 -18.00 -20.84
N ALA A 359 19.37 -17.49 -20.12
CA ALA A 359 20.72 -18.07 -20.08
C ALA A 359 20.74 -19.45 -19.41
N GLU A 360 19.99 -19.64 -18.32
CA GLU A 360 19.87 -20.92 -17.63
C GLU A 360 19.15 -21.96 -18.49
N GLU A 361 18.06 -21.57 -19.16
CA GLU A 361 17.36 -22.44 -20.11
C GLU A 361 18.27 -22.87 -21.27
N ARG A 362 19.08 -21.95 -21.81
CA ARG A 362 20.09 -22.28 -22.84
C ARG A 362 21.11 -23.28 -22.33
N ARG A 363 21.63 -23.12 -21.12
CA ARG A 363 22.56 -24.08 -20.49
C ARG A 363 21.91 -25.45 -20.32
N ALA A 364 20.67 -25.50 -19.83
CA ALA A 364 19.93 -26.75 -19.68
C ALA A 364 19.67 -27.43 -21.04
N ALA A 365 19.38 -26.67 -22.09
CA ALA A 365 19.21 -27.20 -23.44
C ALA A 365 20.53 -27.73 -24.03
N GLU A 366 21.64 -27.04 -23.80
CA GLU A 366 22.98 -27.49 -24.21
C GLU A 366 23.40 -28.76 -23.47
N GLU A 367 23.16 -28.84 -22.16
CA GLU A 367 23.44 -30.04 -21.36
C GLU A 367 22.63 -31.24 -21.86
N ARG A 368 21.35 -31.06 -22.20
CA ARG A 368 20.52 -32.11 -22.81
C ARG A 368 21.08 -32.59 -24.14
N ARG A 369 21.52 -31.67 -25.01
CA ARG A 369 22.17 -32.02 -26.29
C ARG A 369 23.47 -32.79 -26.07
N ALA A 370 24.30 -32.36 -25.13
CA ALA A 370 25.55 -33.05 -24.79
C ALA A 370 25.29 -34.45 -24.22
N ALA A 371 24.25 -34.62 -23.39
CA ALA A 371 23.86 -35.92 -22.86
C ALA A 371 23.33 -36.86 -23.95
N GLU A 372 22.54 -36.34 -24.90
CA GLU A 372 22.06 -37.09 -26.06
C GLU A 372 23.21 -37.50 -26.98
N GLU A 373 24.15 -36.60 -27.24
CA GLU A 373 25.35 -36.89 -28.04
C GLU A 373 26.22 -37.97 -27.38
N ARG A 374 26.39 -37.93 -26.05
CA ARG A 374 27.08 -38.98 -25.30
C ARG A 374 26.39 -40.33 -25.42
N ARG A 375 25.05 -40.37 -25.31
CA ARG A 375 24.26 -41.60 -25.50
C ARG A 375 24.42 -42.13 -26.92
N ALA A 376 24.34 -41.27 -27.93
CA ALA A 376 24.53 -41.66 -29.33
C ALA A 376 25.96 -42.17 -29.60
N ALA A 377 26.97 -41.56 -28.99
CA ALA A 377 28.36 -42.00 -29.10
C ALA A 377 28.59 -43.37 -28.42
N GLU A 378 27.98 -43.58 -27.25
CA GLU A 378 28.02 -44.86 -26.53
C GLU A 378 27.30 -45.97 -27.30
N GLU A 379 26.12 -45.67 -27.87
CA GLU A 379 25.38 -46.60 -28.73
C GLU A 379 26.19 -46.99 -29.98
N ARG A 380 26.86 -46.03 -30.62
CA ARG A 380 27.77 -46.30 -31.76
C ARG A 380 28.92 -47.22 -31.36
N ARG A 381 29.55 -46.99 -30.21
CA ARG A 381 30.63 -47.86 -29.69
C ARG A 381 30.11 -49.26 -29.39
N ALA A 382 28.95 -49.38 -28.77
CA ALA A 382 28.32 -50.67 -28.48
C ALA A 382 27.94 -51.43 -29.78
N ALA A 383 27.44 -50.73 -30.80
CA ALA A 383 27.15 -51.31 -32.10
C ALA A 383 28.41 -51.79 -32.82
N GLU A 384 29.48 -50.99 -32.80
CA GLU A 384 30.77 -51.37 -33.37
C GLU A 384 31.38 -52.59 -32.65
N GLU A 385 31.30 -52.63 -31.32
CA GLU A 385 31.78 -53.77 -30.53
C GLU A 385 30.97 -55.06 -30.84
N ARG A 386 29.65 -54.95 -31.01
CA ARG A 386 28.79 -56.07 -31.43
C ARG A 386 29.19 -56.61 -32.80
N SER A 387 29.47 -55.74 -33.77
CA SER A 387 29.95 -56.13 -35.09
C SER A 387 31.29 -56.88 -35.02
N ARG A 388 32.25 -56.40 -34.20
CA ARG A 388 33.55 -57.06 -34.00
C ARG A 388 33.45 -58.44 -33.34
N ARG A 389 32.50 -58.66 -32.44
CA ARG A 389 32.35 -59.95 -31.72
C ARG A 389 31.66 -61.04 -32.54
N HIS A 390 30.95 -60.70 -33.63
CA HIS A 390 30.23 -61.67 -34.46
C HIS A 390 30.45 -61.48 -35.99
N PRO A 391 31.69 -61.55 -36.50
CA PRO A 391 31.94 -61.40 -37.94
C PRO A 391 31.39 -62.56 -38.80
N SER A 392 31.02 -63.70 -38.20
CA SER A 392 30.73 -64.95 -38.92
C SER A 392 29.24 -65.27 -39.12
N ARG A 393 28.32 -64.38 -38.72
CA ARG A 393 26.86 -64.60 -38.87
C ARG A 393 26.19 -63.67 -39.90
N GLU A 394 26.94 -62.75 -40.51
CA GLU A 394 26.41 -61.77 -41.47
C GLU A 394 26.22 -62.29 -42.90
N GLN A 395 26.69 -63.49 -43.25
CA GLN A 395 26.48 -64.05 -44.59
C GLN A 395 25.23 -64.94 -44.71
N HIS A 396 24.57 -65.31 -43.61
CA HIS A 396 23.40 -66.20 -43.63
C HIS A 396 22.07 -65.54 -43.23
N THR A 397 22.08 -64.30 -42.73
CA THR A 397 20.86 -63.56 -42.34
C THR A 397 20.43 -62.50 -43.35
N THR A 398 21.28 -62.16 -44.33
CA THR A 398 20.98 -61.08 -45.30
C THR A 398 19.80 -61.35 -46.24
N GLU A 399 19.39 -62.60 -46.43
CA GLU A 399 18.24 -62.91 -47.29
C GLU A 399 16.91 -62.87 -46.50
N GLU A 400 16.87 -63.45 -45.30
CA GLU A 400 15.67 -63.44 -44.43
C GLU A 400 15.35 -62.04 -43.90
N ASP A 401 16.36 -61.26 -43.53
CA ASP A 401 16.17 -59.87 -43.08
C ASP A 401 15.74 -58.95 -44.24
N ARG A 402 16.18 -59.22 -45.47
CA ARG A 402 15.69 -58.50 -46.67
C ARG A 402 14.24 -58.84 -46.99
N VAL A 403 13.82 -60.09 -46.79
CA VAL A 403 12.41 -60.50 -46.95
C VAL A 403 11.55 -59.88 -45.84
N HIS A 404 12.02 -59.85 -44.60
CA HIS A 404 11.29 -59.25 -43.49
C HIS A 404 11.22 -57.72 -43.60
N ALA A 405 12.29 -57.04 -44.02
CA ALA A 405 12.30 -55.61 -44.29
C ALA A 405 11.36 -55.23 -45.44
N ARG A 406 11.35 -56.00 -46.55
CA ARG A 406 10.38 -55.81 -47.65
C ARG A 406 8.93 -56.03 -47.20
N SER A 407 8.69 -57.00 -46.31
CA SER A 407 7.37 -57.24 -45.71
C SER A 407 6.92 -56.08 -44.82
N GLN A 408 7.81 -55.56 -43.96
CA GLN A 408 7.51 -54.41 -43.10
C GLN A 408 7.30 -53.11 -43.88
N ASP A 409 8.10 -52.86 -44.93
CA ASP A 409 7.89 -51.69 -45.79
C ASP A 409 6.59 -51.80 -46.61
N ALA A 410 6.22 -53.01 -47.04
CA ALA A 410 4.92 -53.25 -47.67
C ALA A 410 3.74 -52.99 -46.70
N LEU A 411 3.88 -53.38 -45.43
CA LEU A 411 2.92 -53.09 -44.36
C LEU A 411 2.84 -51.59 -44.06
N ARG A 412 3.98 -50.89 -43.97
CA ARG A 412 4.03 -49.43 -43.77
C ARG A 412 3.43 -48.67 -44.95
N GLN A 413 3.67 -49.11 -46.18
CA GLN A 413 3.02 -48.54 -47.37
C GLN A 413 1.52 -48.79 -47.38
N LYS A 414 1.04 -49.99 -46.98
CA LYS A 414 -0.39 -50.26 -46.81
C LYS A 414 -1.03 -49.35 -45.77
N ARG A 415 -0.37 -49.16 -44.62
CA ARG A 415 -0.85 -48.29 -43.54
C ARG A 415 -0.95 -46.82 -43.98
N ARG A 416 0.08 -46.31 -44.67
CA ARG A 416 0.07 -44.95 -45.24
C ARG A 416 -0.99 -44.77 -46.33
N ARG A 417 -1.33 -45.83 -47.07
CA ARG A 417 -2.43 -45.80 -48.05
C ARG A 417 -3.79 -45.79 -47.35
N GLN A 418 -3.99 -46.59 -46.30
CA GLN A 418 -5.20 -46.55 -45.47
C GLN A 418 -5.40 -45.20 -44.78
N GLU A 419 -4.36 -44.63 -44.14
CA GLU A 419 -4.45 -43.30 -43.52
C GLU A 419 -4.80 -42.21 -44.54
N LYS A 420 -4.22 -42.26 -45.76
CA LYS A 420 -4.60 -41.34 -46.83
C LYS A 420 -6.03 -41.53 -47.33
N GLU A 421 -6.57 -42.74 -47.27
CA GLU A 421 -7.95 -43.05 -47.70
C GLU A 421 -8.97 -42.67 -46.61
N GLU A 422 -8.60 -42.80 -45.33
CA GLU A 422 -9.35 -42.29 -44.17
C GLU A 422 -9.39 -40.76 -44.14
N ASP A 423 -8.27 -40.08 -44.39
CA ASP A 423 -8.25 -38.60 -44.50
C ASP A 423 -9.08 -38.10 -45.70
N ARG A 424 -9.08 -38.86 -46.80
CA ARG A 424 -9.86 -38.50 -48.00
C ARG A 424 -11.35 -38.72 -47.83
N THR A 425 -11.77 -39.65 -46.97
CA THR A 425 -13.19 -39.88 -46.62
C THR A 425 -13.69 -38.95 -45.52
N ARG A 426 -12.81 -38.48 -44.60
CA ARG A 426 -13.15 -37.42 -43.63
C ARG A 426 -13.31 -36.03 -44.25
N GLY A 427 -12.65 -35.75 -45.37
CA GLY A 427 -12.68 -34.43 -46.02
C GLY A 427 -13.93 -34.09 -46.86
N VAL A 428 -14.92 -34.98 -46.99
CA VAL A 428 -16.10 -34.77 -47.86
C VAL A 428 -17.39 -34.47 -47.06
N GLY A 429 -17.31 -34.39 -45.72
CA GLY A 429 -18.49 -34.26 -44.85
C GLY A 429 -18.98 -32.84 -44.50
N ASP A 430 -18.18 -31.79 -44.66
CA ASP A 430 -18.46 -30.48 -44.01
C ASP A 430 -18.56 -29.28 -44.99
N LEU A 431 -19.13 -29.50 -46.19
CA LEU A 431 -19.46 -28.42 -47.14
C LEU A 431 -20.96 -28.36 -47.45
N ALA A 432 -21.75 -28.17 -46.41
CA ALA A 432 -23.02 -27.45 -46.45
C ALA A 432 -23.00 -26.64 -45.14
N GLU A 433 -23.12 -25.32 -45.10
CA GLU A 433 -24.10 -24.45 -45.72
C GLU A 433 -23.73 -23.06 -45.18
N THR A 434 -23.46 -22.06 -46.03
CA THR A 434 -23.81 -20.66 -45.73
C THR A 434 -23.53 -19.79 -46.96
N THR A 435 -24.63 -19.27 -47.47
CA THR A 435 -24.79 -18.41 -48.62
C THR A 435 -24.31 -16.98 -48.34
N HIS A 436 -23.67 -16.38 -49.34
CA HIS A 436 -23.48 -14.94 -49.49
C HIS A 436 -24.81 -14.18 -49.56
N PRO A 437 -24.80 -12.85 -49.34
CA PRO A 437 -25.10 -11.99 -50.48
C PRO A 437 -24.19 -10.74 -50.63
N LEU A 438 -23.72 -10.59 -51.87
CA LEU A 438 -23.55 -9.40 -52.72
C LEU A 438 -23.60 -7.97 -52.11
N LEU A 439 -22.44 -7.29 -52.26
CA LEU A 439 -22.15 -5.90 -52.71
C LEU A 439 -23.31 -4.89 -52.92
N PRO A 440 -23.10 -3.58 -52.63
CA PRO A 440 -22.60 -2.70 -53.71
C PRO A 440 -21.63 -1.55 -53.33
N ALA A 441 -20.75 -1.28 -54.30
CA ALA A 441 -20.23 -0.01 -54.83
C ALA A 441 -20.04 1.26 -53.96
N HIS A 442 -18.79 1.74 -53.98
CA HIS A 442 -18.29 3.12 -54.11
C HIS A 442 -19.13 4.28 -53.56
N GLN A 443 -18.55 5.05 -52.63
CA GLN A 443 -18.68 6.52 -52.52
C GLN A 443 -17.50 7.16 -51.75
N PRO A 444 -17.32 8.50 -51.78
CA PRO A 444 -16.01 9.15 -51.95
C PRO A 444 -15.27 9.44 -50.64
N VAL A 445 -13.94 9.55 -50.78
CA VAL A 445 -13.01 10.03 -49.76
C VAL A 445 -13.43 11.43 -49.29
N ARG A 446 -13.95 11.53 -48.06
CA ARG A 446 -14.08 12.80 -47.34
C ARG A 446 -12.78 13.06 -46.59
N GLU A 447 -12.06 14.08 -47.03
CA GLU A 447 -10.95 14.67 -46.29
C GLU A 447 -11.44 15.14 -44.92
N THR A 448 -10.93 14.52 -43.86
CA THR A 448 -11.12 15.01 -42.50
C THR A 448 -10.17 16.19 -42.28
N PRO A 449 -10.64 17.35 -41.77
CA PRO A 449 -9.76 18.47 -41.47
C PRO A 449 -8.76 18.04 -40.40
N ASN A 450 -7.48 18.17 -40.73
CA ASN A 450 -6.36 17.74 -39.91
C ASN A 450 -6.18 18.72 -38.73
N TYR A 451 -6.84 18.45 -37.60
CA TYR A 451 -6.76 19.25 -36.36
C TYR A 451 -5.39 19.19 -35.65
N ASN A 452 -4.40 18.48 -36.19
CA ASN A 452 -3.04 18.46 -35.66
C ASN A 452 -2.41 19.86 -35.54
N PHE A 453 -2.80 20.80 -36.40
CA PHE A 453 -2.31 22.17 -36.31
C PHE A 453 -2.84 22.89 -35.06
N LEU A 454 -4.12 22.73 -34.72
CA LEU A 454 -4.74 23.35 -33.55
C LEU A 454 -4.23 22.75 -32.23
N LEU A 455 -3.98 21.44 -32.20
CA LEU A 455 -3.36 20.77 -31.05
C LEU A 455 -1.90 21.21 -30.83
N LYS A 456 -1.11 21.34 -31.91
CA LYS A 456 0.27 21.84 -31.82
C LYS A 456 0.33 23.32 -31.43
N ALA A 457 -0.60 24.14 -31.94
CA ALA A 457 -0.73 25.54 -31.55
C ALA A 457 -1.15 25.70 -30.07
N GLY A 458 -2.08 24.88 -29.58
CA GLY A 458 -2.48 24.88 -28.17
C GLY A 458 -1.34 24.48 -27.23
N ALA A 459 -0.59 23.43 -27.57
CA ALA A 459 0.55 22.98 -26.77
C ALA A 459 1.68 24.03 -26.72
N THR A 460 1.95 24.72 -27.83
CA THR A 460 2.94 25.80 -27.87
C THR A 460 2.50 27.04 -27.11
N LEU A 461 1.21 27.39 -27.13
CA LEU A 461 0.69 28.51 -26.34
C LEU A 461 0.76 28.24 -24.83
N CYS A 462 0.42 27.01 -24.39
CA CYS A 462 0.57 26.59 -23.00
C CYS A 462 2.03 26.62 -22.54
N ALA A 463 2.96 26.13 -23.36
CA ALA A 463 4.39 26.17 -23.05
C ALA A 463 4.89 27.63 -22.92
N ALA A 464 4.48 28.51 -23.83
CA ALA A 464 4.85 29.93 -23.78
C ALA A 464 4.27 30.64 -22.53
N ALA A 465 3.03 30.35 -22.16
CA ALA A 465 2.39 30.89 -20.95
C ALA A 465 3.11 30.41 -19.67
N SER A 466 3.50 29.14 -19.60
CA SER A 466 4.26 28.59 -18.48
C SER A 466 5.65 29.22 -18.35
N ILE A 467 6.36 29.42 -19.47
CA ILE A 467 7.67 30.10 -19.47
C ILE A 467 7.52 31.56 -19.02
N ALA A 468 6.48 32.27 -19.48
CA ALA A 468 6.21 33.64 -19.05
C ALA A 468 5.92 33.73 -17.54
N ALA A 469 5.10 32.81 -17.01
CA ALA A 469 4.79 32.76 -15.58
C ALA A 469 6.05 32.51 -14.72
N VAL A 470 6.89 31.54 -15.12
CA VAL A 470 8.17 31.27 -14.43
C VAL A 470 9.10 32.48 -14.51
N THR A 471 9.16 33.16 -15.65
CA THR A 471 9.96 34.37 -15.83
C THR A 471 9.50 35.50 -14.90
N VAL A 472 8.19 35.70 -14.74
CA VAL A 472 7.64 36.69 -13.80
C VAL A 472 7.99 36.35 -12.35
N VAL A 473 7.91 35.08 -11.96
CA VAL A 473 8.31 34.63 -10.62
C VAL A 473 9.80 34.84 -10.38
N ILE A 474 10.66 34.51 -11.35
CA ILE A 474 12.11 34.73 -11.25
C ILE A 474 12.43 36.22 -11.16
N LEU A 475 11.79 37.08 -11.98
CA LEU A 475 11.98 38.53 -11.91
C LEU A 475 11.49 39.12 -10.59
N ALA A 476 10.38 38.61 -10.04
CA ALA A 476 9.90 39.00 -8.71
C ALA A 476 10.89 38.59 -7.61
N LEU A 477 11.44 37.38 -7.68
CA LEU A 477 12.48 36.90 -6.75
C LEU A 477 13.77 37.71 -6.85
N ILE A 478 14.23 38.02 -8.06
CA ILE A 478 15.37 38.91 -8.29
C ILE A 478 15.07 40.30 -7.73
N GLY A 479 13.86 40.83 -7.92
CA GLY A 479 13.42 42.09 -7.33
C GLY A 479 13.48 42.07 -5.80
N VAL A 480 12.97 41.01 -5.16
CA VAL A 480 13.02 40.83 -3.69
C VAL A 480 14.46 40.76 -3.18
N ILE A 481 15.33 40.01 -3.86
CA ILE A 481 16.74 39.88 -3.49
C ILE A 481 17.49 41.21 -3.71
N SER A 482 17.19 41.92 -4.79
CA SER A 482 17.81 43.22 -5.11
C SER A 482 17.38 44.31 -4.13
N VAL A 483 16.13 44.30 -3.68
CA VAL A 483 15.59 45.25 -2.70
C VAL A 483 16.04 44.91 -1.27
N SER A 484 16.35 43.65 -0.97
CA SER A 484 16.86 43.24 0.36
C SER A 484 18.26 43.74 0.70
N THR A 485 19.01 44.34 -0.24
CA THR A 485 20.33 44.94 0.06
C THR A 485 20.27 46.44 0.36
N PHE A 486 19.15 47.12 0.09
CA PHE A 486 18.98 48.54 0.43
C PHE A 486 17.52 48.84 0.84
N GLY A 487 17.26 48.86 2.16
CA GLY A 487 16.12 49.60 2.71
C GLY A 487 14.93 48.78 3.20
N ILE A 488 15.15 47.89 4.19
CA ILE A 488 14.05 47.40 5.04
C ILE A 488 13.81 48.45 6.13
N GLY A 489 13.04 49.48 5.78
CA GLY A 489 12.61 50.52 6.72
C GLY A 489 11.26 51.16 6.43
N ALA A 490 10.72 51.06 5.19
CA ALA A 490 9.52 51.82 4.84
C ALA A 490 8.39 51.06 4.11
N ILE A 491 8.59 49.81 3.66
CA ILE A 491 7.58 49.12 2.81
C ILE A 491 6.60 48.26 3.63
N ALA A 492 6.92 47.90 4.87
CA ALA A 492 6.07 47.04 5.71
C ALA A 492 4.73 47.71 6.14
N ILE A 493 4.62 49.04 6.10
CA ILE A 493 3.42 49.75 6.55
C ILE A 493 2.38 49.92 5.43
N ALA A 494 2.80 49.99 4.16
CA ALA A 494 1.88 50.16 3.03
C ALA A 494 1.22 48.83 2.59
N GLY A 495 1.93 47.71 2.69
CA GLY A 495 1.42 46.39 2.30
C GLY A 495 0.29 45.86 3.20
N VAL A 496 0.36 46.14 4.50
CA VAL A 496 -0.66 45.72 5.47
C VAL A 496 -1.97 46.51 5.32
N ALA A 497 -1.88 47.79 4.93
CA ALA A 497 -3.07 48.62 4.69
C ALA A 497 -3.84 48.22 3.42
N ALA A 498 -3.15 47.81 2.36
CA ALA A 498 -3.79 47.39 1.11
C ALA A 498 -4.45 46.00 1.21
N ALA A 499 -3.84 45.05 1.95
CA ALA A 499 -4.44 43.74 2.20
C ALA A 499 -5.67 43.83 3.13
N GLY A 500 -5.66 44.73 4.11
CA GLY A 500 -6.80 44.99 4.99
C GLY A 500 -8.04 45.54 4.26
N LEU A 501 -7.85 46.39 3.25
CA LEU A 501 -8.95 46.96 2.46
C LEU A 501 -9.58 45.94 1.49
N ALA A 502 -8.80 45.01 0.93
CA ALA A 502 -9.31 43.94 0.09
C ALA A 502 -10.09 42.88 0.89
N GLY A 503 -9.63 42.55 2.11
CA GLY A 503 -10.32 41.61 3.00
C GLY A 503 -11.69 42.14 3.50
N TYR A 504 -11.78 43.44 3.79
CA TYR A 504 -13.03 44.05 4.27
C TYR A 504 -14.14 44.08 3.20
N GLY A 505 -13.78 44.19 1.92
CA GLY A 505 -14.73 44.16 0.81
C GLY A 505 -15.37 42.79 0.59
N PHE A 506 -14.63 41.70 0.83
CA PHE A 506 -15.13 40.33 0.64
C PHE A 506 -16.06 39.88 1.77
N PHE A 507 -15.78 40.30 3.01
CA PHE A 507 -16.57 39.92 4.19
C PHE A 507 -17.96 40.57 4.21
N LYS A 508 -18.11 41.78 3.66
CA LYS A 508 -19.39 42.50 3.64
C LYS A 508 -20.36 41.98 2.57
N SER A 509 -19.88 41.32 1.51
CA SER A 509 -20.76 40.74 0.48
C SER A 509 -21.41 39.41 0.89
N SER A 510 -20.92 38.78 1.97
CA SER A 510 -21.40 37.49 2.47
C SER A 510 -22.62 37.58 3.42
N GLN A 511 -23.09 38.77 3.78
CA GLN A 511 -24.17 38.94 4.77
C GLN A 511 -25.56 39.29 4.17
N SER A 512 -25.74 39.25 2.84
CA SER A 512 -27.08 39.39 2.24
C SER A 512 -27.52 38.09 1.58
N GLY A 513 -28.20 37.22 2.33
CA GLY A 513 -28.91 36.09 1.73
C GLY A 513 -29.26 34.98 2.70
N ASN A 514 -30.56 34.88 2.99
CA ASN A 514 -31.26 33.74 3.58
C ASN A 514 -31.17 33.59 5.11
N GLY A 515 -32.09 34.27 5.78
CA GLY A 515 -32.52 33.88 7.13
C GLY A 515 -33.26 32.53 7.09
N PRO A 516 -33.14 31.71 8.15
CA PRO A 516 -33.77 30.39 8.24
C PRO A 516 -35.27 30.51 8.56
N PRO A 517 -36.11 29.54 8.15
CA PRO A 517 -37.54 29.56 8.41
C PRO A 517 -37.85 29.21 9.88
N ASP A 518 -38.92 29.83 10.39
CA ASP A 518 -39.44 29.68 11.74
C ASP A 518 -39.72 28.22 12.12
N LYS A 519 -39.32 27.85 13.34
CA LYS A 519 -39.70 26.60 14.01
C LYS A 519 -41.16 26.69 14.51
N PRO A 520 -41.99 25.65 14.36
CA PRO A 520 -43.32 25.62 14.95
C PRO A 520 -43.26 25.36 16.47
N GLU A 521 -44.24 25.93 17.15
CA GLU A 521 -44.44 26.00 18.59
C GLU A 521 -44.54 24.63 19.29
N GLU A 522 -43.96 24.61 20.49
CA GLU A 522 -43.93 23.55 21.48
C GLU A 522 -45.27 23.50 22.25
N SER A 523 -46.02 22.41 22.10
CA SER A 523 -47.23 22.14 22.90
C SER A 523 -46.90 21.30 24.15
N ALA A 524 -47.37 21.80 25.29
CA ALA A 524 -47.23 21.29 26.66
C ALA A 524 -47.67 19.83 26.92
N PRO A 525 -47.26 19.20 28.04
CA PRO A 525 -47.49 17.79 28.32
C PRO A 525 -48.84 17.53 29.00
N LEU A 526 -49.49 16.43 28.62
CA LEU A 526 -50.64 15.86 29.31
C LEU A 526 -50.22 14.71 30.24
N LEU A 527 -50.86 14.72 31.40
CA LEU A 527 -50.74 13.84 32.55
C LEU A 527 -51.14 12.38 32.28
N SER A 528 -50.54 11.51 33.11
CA SER A 528 -51.07 10.31 33.77
C SER A 528 -51.79 9.24 32.94
N ASP A 529 -51.27 8.01 32.97
CA ASP A 529 -51.88 6.96 33.81
C ASP A 529 -51.05 5.67 33.82
N THR A 530 -50.73 5.22 35.02
CA THR A 530 -50.35 3.85 35.38
C THR A 530 -51.48 2.86 35.13
N PRO A 531 -51.14 1.58 34.93
CA PRO A 531 -51.88 0.56 35.65
C PRO A 531 -50.96 -0.43 36.37
N THR A 532 -51.24 -0.55 37.68
CA THR A 532 -51.02 -1.72 38.51
C THR A 532 -51.55 -2.98 37.84
N LEU A 533 -50.86 -4.12 37.97
CA LEU A 533 -51.47 -5.43 38.27
C LEU A 533 -50.37 -6.48 38.56
N ILE A 534 -50.42 -6.99 39.80
CA ILE A 534 -50.09 -8.32 40.35
C ILE A 534 -48.72 -8.93 40.04
#